data_AF-A0A087SJ31-F1
#
_entry.id   AF-A0A087SJ31-F1
#
_cell.length_a   1.000
_cell.length_b   1.000
_cell.length_c   1.000
_cell.angle_alpha   90.00
_cell.angle_beta   90.00
_cell.angle_gamma   90.00
#
_symmetry.space_group_name_H-M   'P 1'
#
loop_
_entity.id
_entity.type
_entity.pdbx_description
1 polymer ?
#
loop_
_entity_poly.entity_id
_entity_poly.type
_entity_poly.pdbx_seq_one_letter_code
_entity_poly.pdbx_strand_id
1 'polypeptide(L)'
;MLPPSPHFARSGRAEWRIGGLLSSAYTCPSPLIDATWCIFPYLEPHPRPWLALLCARAQLSLYSLDSEEHRVPLPHGYTTVFPTPLGLLLLGVS
;
A
#
# COMPACT_ATOMS: atom_id res chain seq x y z
N MET A 1 -14.25 -8.41 -0.48
CA MET A 1 -13.21 -9.42 -0.75
C MET A 1 -11.94 -8.65 -1.12
N LEU A 2 -10.79 -8.96 -0.50
CA LEU A 2 -9.53 -8.28 -0.84
C LEU A 2 -8.99 -8.78 -2.18
N PRO A 3 -8.32 -7.94 -2.99
CA PRO A 3 -7.64 -8.38 -4.20
C PRO A 3 -6.49 -9.35 -3.87
N PRO A 4 -5.99 -10.13 -4.85
CA PRO A 4 -4.78 -10.91 -4.67
C PRO A 4 -3.59 -10.02 -4.28
N SER A 5 -2.69 -10.56 -3.46
CA SER A 5 -1.53 -9.83 -2.93
C SER A 5 -0.72 -9.16 -4.05
N PRO A 6 -0.26 -7.91 -3.86
CA PRO A 6 0.55 -7.23 -4.86
C PRO A 6 1.86 -7.98 -5.09
N HIS A 7 2.31 -8.04 -6.34
CA HIS A 7 3.61 -8.57 -6.67
C HIS A 7 4.65 -7.44 -6.67
N PHE A 8 5.73 -7.62 -5.92
CA PHE A 8 6.87 -6.71 -5.97
C PHE A 8 7.61 -6.90 -7.30
N ALA A 9 7.68 -5.85 -8.10
CA ALA A 9 8.60 -5.79 -9.22
C ALA A 9 9.92 -5.15 -8.76
N ARG A 10 11.02 -5.40 -9.50
CA ARG A 10 12.30 -4.69 -9.25
C ARG A 10 12.07 -3.17 -9.31
N SER A 11 12.91 -2.42 -8.59
CA SER A 11 13.04 -0.94 -8.62
C SER A 11 11.87 -0.10 -8.08
N GLY A 12 11.28 -0.47 -6.94
CA GLY A 12 10.32 0.42 -6.25
C GLY A 12 8.92 0.45 -6.86
N ARG A 13 8.57 -0.59 -7.61
CA ARG A 13 7.29 -0.73 -8.31
C ARG A 13 6.49 -1.89 -7.72
N ALA A 14 5.25 -1.63 -7.35
CA ALA A 14 4.27 -2.65 -7.01
C ALA A 14 3.39 -2.91 -8.24
N GLU A 15 3.27 -4.17 -8.63
CA GLU A 15 2.43 -4.59 -9.75
C GLU A 15 1.22 -5.36 -9.22
N TRP A 16 0.04 -4.95 -9.65
CA TRP A 16 -1.18 -5.68 -9.42
C TRP A 16 -1.56 -6.44 -10.68
N ARG A 17 -1.72 -7.76 -10.53
CA ARG A 17 -2.10 -8.66 -11.61
C ARG A 17 -3.44 -9.32 -11.32
N ILE A 18 -4.32 -9.38 -12.33
CA ILE A 18 -5.59 -10.11 -12.29
C ILE A 18 -5.50 -11.22 -13.34
N GLY A 19 -5.67 -12.48 -12.93
CA GLY A 19 -5.56 -13.62 -13.85
C GLY A 19 -4.20 -13.72 -14.55
N GLY A 20 -3.12 -13.21 -13.94
CA GLY A 20 -1.77 -13.19 -14.51
C GLY A 20 -1.47 -12.00 -15.43
N LEU A 21 -2.47 -11.19 -15.81
CA LEU A 21 -2.31 -9.97 -16.60
C LEU A 21 -2.01 -8.77 -15.70
N LEU A 22 -1.06 -7.92 -16.11
CA LEU A 22 -0.80 -6.64 -15.44
C LEU A 22 -2.03 -5.75 -15.54
N SER A 23 -2.70 -5.52 -14.41
CA SER A 23 -3.87 -4.65 -14.30
C SER A 23 -3.43 -3.22 -13.99
N SER A 24 -2.55 -3.05 -13.01
CA SER A 24 -2.08 -1.74 -12.59
C SER A 24 -0.66 -1.82 -12.07
N ALA A 25 0.07 -0.72 -12.16
CA ALA A 25 1.39 -0.60 -11.60
C ALA A 25 1.52 0.72 -10.84
N TYR A 26 2.12 0.63 -9.67
CA TYR A 26 2.22 1.72 -8.71
C TYR A 26 3.69 1.92 -8.37
N THR A 27 4.10 3.18 -8.28
CA THR A 27 5.50 3.55 -8.08
C THR A 27 5.63 4.41 -6.84
N CYS A 28 6.57 4.06 -5.96
CA CYS A 28 7.01 4.97 -4.91
C CYS A 28 8.01 6.02 -5.49
N PRO A 29 8.02 7.26 -4.97
CA PRO A 29 9.06 8.24 -5.29
C PRO A 29 10.43 7.89 -4.68
N SER A 30 10.47 6.91 -3.80
CA SER A 30 11.65 6.34 -3.15
C SER A 30 11.59 4.80 -3.23
N PRO A 31 12.65 4.07 -2.84
CA PRO A 31 12.60 2.61 -2.82
C PRO A 31 11.37 2.09 -2.04
N LEU A 32 10.60 1.20 -2.66
CA LEU A 32 9.51 0.48 -2.00
C LEU A 32 10.10 -0.49 -0.97
N ILE A 33 9.66 -0.38 0.28
CA ILE A 33 10.07 -1.23 1.39
C ILE A 33 9.13 -2.42 1.51
N ASP A 34 7.83 -2.17 1.58
CA ASP A 34 6.81 -3.19 1.82
C ASP A 34 5.45 -2.74 1.24
N ALA A 35 4.52 -3.67 1.04
CA ALA A 35 3.22 -3.39 0.44
C ALA A 35 2.14 -4.37 0.93
N THR A 36 0.94 -3.84 1.20
CA THR A 36 -0.21 -4.67 1.57
C THR A 36 -1.53 -4.08 1.10
N TRP A 37 -2.53 -4.93 0.87
CA TRP A 37 -3.92 -4.49 0.80
C TRP A 37 -4.46 -4.22 2.19
N CYS A 38 -5.29 -3.20 2.34
CA CYS A 38 -5.97 -2.86 3.59
C CYS A 38 -7.37 -2.29 3.33
N ILE A 39 -8.17 -2.19 4.39
CA ILE A 39 -9.48 -1.55 4.37
C ILE A 39 -9.52 -0.62 5.58
N PHE A 40 -10.06 0.58 5.39
CA PHE A 40 -10.30 1.54 6.46
C PHE A 40 -11.81 1.65 6.73
N PRO A 41 -12.38 0.82 7.62
CA PRO A 41 -13.83 0.69 7.77
C PRO A 41 -14.52 1.94 8.31
N TYR A 42 -13.76 2.88 8.90
CA TYR A 42 -14.31 4.10 9.52
C TYR A 42 -14.21 5.34 8.64
N LEU A 43 -13.57 5.25 7.46
CA LEU A 43 -13.42 6.42 6.57
C LEU A 43 -14.63 6.62 5.65
N GLU A 44 -15.31 5.54 5.26
CA GLU A 44 -16.41 5.58 4.29
C GLU A 44 -17.56 4.64 4.67
N PRO A 45 -18.82 4.97 4.32
CA PRO A 45 -19.98 4.08 4.52
C PRO A 45 -19.85 2.73 3.81
N HIS A 46 -19.13 2.69 2.68
CA HIS A 46 -18.87 1.50 1.89
C HIS A 46 -17.35 1.34 1.72
N PRO A 47 -16.68 0.71 2.70
CA PRO A 47 -15.23 0.72 2.74
C PRO A 47 -14.64 -0.12 1.60
N ARG A 48 -13.77 0.51 0.82
CA ARG A 48 -13.11 -0.07 -0.35
C ARG A 48 -11.69 -0.55 0.02
N PRO A 49 -11.14 -1.54 -0.70
CA PRO A 49 -9.76 -1.93 -0.53
C PRO A 49 -8.81 -0.85 -1.05
N TRP A 50 -7.74 -0.63 -0.30
CA TRP A 50 -6.63 0.27 -0.63
C TRP A 50 -5.33 -0.53 -0.69
N LEU A 51 -4.49 -0.24 -1.67
CA LEU A 51 -3.12 -0.73 -1.72
C LEU A 51 -2.22 0.26 -0.97
N ALA A 52 -1.65 -0.21 0.13
CA ALA A 52 -0.66 0.53 0.89
C ALA A 52 0.74 0.17 0.42
N LEU A 53 1.52 1.18 0.04
CA LEU A 53 2.94 1.09 -0.28
C LEU A 53 3.73 1.82 0.79
N LEU A 54 4.52 1.08 1.55
CA LEU A 54 5.50 1.66 2.45
C LEU A 54 6.76 2.00 1.65
N CYS A 55 6.97 3.28 1.41
CA CYS A 55 8.12 3.79 0.69
C CYS A 55 9.22 4.22 1.69
N ALA A 56 10.48 4.12 1.29
CA ALA A 56 11.60 4.64 2.06
C ALA A 56 11.50 6.16 2.27
N ARG A 57 12.29 6.70 3.21
CA ARG A 57 12.23 8.11 3.62
C ARG A 57 10.90 8.51 4.27
N ALA A 58 10.36 7.60 5.10
CA ALA A 58 9.21 7.86 5.96
C ALA A 58 7.97 8.32 5.16
N GLN A 59 7.54 7.53 4.17
CA GLN A 59 6.39 7.87 3.35
C GLN A 59 5.51 6.64 3.09
N LEU A 60 4.20 6.80 3.26
CA LEU A 60 3.20 5.80 2.92
C LEU A 60 2.39 6.32 1.74
N SER A 61 2.27 5.56 0.65
CA SER A 61 1.33 5.85 -0.43
C SER A 61 0.15 4.89 -0.32
N LEU A 62 -1.07 5.42 -0.41
CA LEU A 62 -2.30 4.65 -0.50
C LEU A 62 -2.88 4.83 -1.89
N TYR A 63 -3.17 3.71 -2.57
CA TYR A 63 -3.82 3.71 -3.88
C TYR A 63 -5.18 3.02 -3.79
N SER A 64 -6.23 3.67 -4.27
CA SER A 64 -7.52 3.02 -4.47
C SER A 64 -7.51 2.21 -5.77
N LEU A 65 -8.51 1.33 -5.94
CA LEU A 65 -8.74 0.64 -7.21
C LEU A 65 -9.13 1.61 -8.34
N ASP A 66 -9.68 2.77 -7.99
CA ASP A 66 -10.12 3.81 -8.93
C ASP A 66 -8.98 4.80 -9.25
N SER A 67 -7.73 4.43 -8.95
CA SER A 67 -6.51 5.23 -9.19
C SER A 67 -6.39 6.52 -8.37
N GLU A 68 -7.12 6.63 -7.26
CA GLU A 68 -6.89 7.69 -6.29
C GLU A 68 -5.58 7.44 -5.54
N GLU A 69 -4.78 8.49 -5.33
CA GLU A 69 -3.50 8.41 -4.61
C GLU A 69 -3.48 9.36 -3.42
N HIS A 70 -3.16 8.84 -2.23
CA HIS A 70 -2.86 9.63 -1.04
C HIS A 70 -1.43 9.38 -0.59
N ARG A 71 -0.67 10.45 -0.40
CA ARG A 71 0.69 10.38 0.16
C ARG A 71 0.69 10.89 1.58
N VAL A 72 1.02 10.01 2.51
CA VAL A 72 1.07 10.30 3.94
C VAL A 72 2.54 10.36 4.37
N PRO A 73 3.07 11.54 4.74
CA PRO A 73 4.38 11.62 5.37
C PRO A 73 4.30 10.95 6.74
N LEU A 74 5.29 10.12 7.04
CA LEU A 74 5.42 9.41 8.31
C LEU A 74 6.42 10.15 9.21
N PRO A 75 6.22 10.12 10.54
CA PRO A 75 7.10 10.84 11.46
C PRO A 75 8.51 10.24 11.54
N HIS A 76 8.66 8.95 11.25
CA HIS A 76 9.93 8.22 11.34
C HIS A 76 10.03 7.14 10.24
N GLY A 77 11.18 6.45 10.19
CA GLY A 77 11.38 5.30 9.31
C GLY A 77 10.66 4.05 9.81
N TYR A 78 9.97 3.36 8.90
CA TYR A 78 9.30 2.08 9.14
C TYR A 78 9.86 1.01 8.20
N THR A 79 9.80 -0.25 8.63
CA THR A 79 10.39 -1.39 7.92
C THR A 79 9.36 -2.36 7.36
N THR A 80 8.13 -2.35 7.88
CA THR A 80 7.07 -3.22 7.41
C THR A 80 5.69 -2.64 7.70
N VAL A 81 4.71 -3.06 6.90
CA VAL A 81 3.31 -2.67 7.01
C VAL A 81 2.42 -3.91 7.04
N PHE A 82 1.51 -3.99 8.01
CA PHE A 82 0.54 -5.07 8.14
C PHE A 82 -0.90 -4.54 8.05
N PRO A 83 -1.80 -5.27 7.37
CA PRO A 83 -3.20 -4.98 7.46
C PRO A 83 -3.77 -5.42 8.81
N THR A 84 -4.70 -4.63 9.32
CA THR A 84 -5.49 -4.95 10.52
C THR A 84 -6.97 -4.77 10.20
N PRO A 85 -7.89 -5.29 11.04
CA PRO A 85 -9.32 -5.04 10.86
C PRO A 85 -9.71 -3.55 10.88
N LEU A 86 -8.85 -2.68 11.40
CA LEU A 86 -9.11 -1.24 11.56
C LEU A 86 -8.31 -0.37 10.59
N GLY A 87 -7.44 -0.95 9.75
CA GLY A 87 -6.55 -0.21 8.86
C GLY A 87 -5.16 -0.83 8.78
N LEU A 88 -4.14 -0.09 9.18
CA LEU A 88 -2.73 -0.47 9.04
C LEU A 88 -1.98 -0.44 10.38
N LEU A 89 -1.05 -1.38 10.54
CA LEU A 89 -0.02 -1.37 11.58
C LEU A 89 1.34 -1.18 10.91
N LEU A 90 2.11 -0.20 11.37
CA LEU A 90 3.45 0.08 10.88
C LEU A 90 4.47 -0.26 11.97
N LEU A 91 5.49 -1.07 11.64
CA LEU A 91 6.58 -1.38 12.57
C LEU A 91 7.84 -0.59 12.19
N GLY A 92 8.35 0.14 13.18
CA GLY A 92 9.45 1.10 13.05
C GLY A 92 10.82 0.47 13.34
N VAL A 93 11.87 1.21 12.98
CA VAL A 93 13.18 1.06 13.64
C VAL A 93 13.19 1.96 14.88
N SER A 94 13.51 1.36 16.02
CA SER A 94 13.76 2.06 17.29
C SER A 94 15.12 2.75 17.28
#